data_AF-A0A2V7T3N1-F1
#
_entry.id   AF-A0A2V7T3N1-F1
#
_cell.length_a   1.000
_cell.length_b   1.000
_cell.length_c   1.000
_cell.angle_alpha   90.00
_cell.angle_beta   90.00
_cell.angle_gamma   90.00
#
_symmetry.space_group_name_H-M   'P 1'
#
loop_
_entity.id
_entity.type
_entity.pdbx_description
1 polymer ?
#
loop_
_entity_poly.entity_id
_entity_poly.type
_entity_poly.pdbx_seq_one_letter_code
_entity_poly.pdbx_strand_id
1 'polypeptide(L)'
;TLSMSRAAREARVAQPALSRRIRALESELGVALLSRHPKGVRLTPAGAAFADGSRQLLRDLAGALDRADTTAAGQRGRVVVAATRPAVARGFPTEVQESLRDDHPEVTVVVQDWEPPGVWDAVADGRADAAVCMENPSLPGLVAEPLWGETLDRAIVPRDHPLAARSTVSLRELASLPLVVSRTTVDPDAIAPVAGTLQRAGLQSPVLMLPGDLRGAHLAVAAGRGWTLVSRSRAQSPPQGTAVLIVKGIAVAVGMKVVWREGERRPVVRTVLQRMLEVARSYPETQVRAAAALPPPPPRPGRARRLSGTVPPGVELRHLRALVTVAAARTIGQAAARLGIRQPTLSRQLSELEHTLGVTLLERSPRGAALTAAGASLAGDTPDLLAAAQRLVREATRAKRGIEGLCVIGTVATGASSALLLRVTERCGARHPEIEMLIKEMATPEQRAALVHADIDLGLAHAFPTTGRARAGAIVATRVQADRLDTALLPSSHPLAARRRLDARKLAEVPFLFMDRSFHPGFYARLHAVFARLGLRPRVEATYDGLSTVWTLVAQGKGWTVGFHSHLARPPAGTVAVPIAGFSLLFGLELLSRRGESSPPVLAVAKVFREAGQPRRQTTPRRA
;
A
#
# COMPACT_ATOMS: atom_id res chain seq x y z
N THR A 1 -15.98 -5.69 -34.56
CA THR A 1 -16.68 -5.78 -35.86
C THR A 1 -16.21 -7.04 -36.58
N LEU A 2 -17.05 -7.73 -37.39
CA LEU A 2 -16.67 -8.98 -38.11
C LEU A 2 -16.09 -8.72 -39.53
N SER A 3 -15.73 -7.46 -39.84
CA SER A 3 -15.13 -7.04 -41.09
C SER A 3 -13.68 -6.64 -40.86
N MET A 4 -12.74 -7.31 -41.54
CA MET A 4 -11.31 -7.05 -41.38
C MET A 4 -10.89 -5.65 -41.85
N SER A 5 -11.57 -5.12 -42.88
CA SER A 5 -11.35 -3.76 -43.35
C SER A 5 -11.83 -2.70 -42.35
N ARG A 6 -12.97 -2.95 -41.68
CA ARG A 6 -13.48 -2.06 -40.62
C ARG A 6 -12.58 -2.09 -39.38
N ALA A 7 -12.16 -3.29 -38.95
CA ALA A 7 -11.25 -3.47 -37.83
C ALA A 7 -9.88 -2.78 -38.07
N ALA A 8 -9.35 -2.85 -39.30
CA ALA A 8 -8.11 -2.16 -39.66
C ALA A 8 -8.23 -0.64 -39.57
N ARG A 9 -9.37 -0.08 -39.99
CA ARG A 9 -9.69 1.34 -39.88
C ARG A 9 -9.79 1.80 -38.42
N GLU A 10 -10.48 1.02 -37.58
CA GLU A 10 -10.59 1.27 -36.14
C GLU A 10 -9.21 1.21 -35.45
N ALA A 11 -8.38 0.23 -35.81
CA ALA A 11 -7.02 0.07 -35.30
C ALA A 11 -5.99 1.02 -35.93
N ARG A 12 -6.40 1.87 -36.88
CA ARG A 12 -5.54 2.82 -37.62
C ARG A 12 -4.31 2.17 -38.25
N VAL A 13 -4.49 0.99 -38.86
CA VAL A 13 -3.45 0.26 -39.57
C VAL A 13 -3.95 -0.19 -40.93
N ALA A 14 -3.03 -0.47 -41.87
CA ALA A 14 -3.41 -1.08 -43.14
C ALA A 14 -3.98 -2.49 -42.92
N GLN A 15 -5.04 -2.85 -43.65
CA GLN A 15 -5.68 -4.17 -43.53
C GLN A 15 -4.69 -5.36 -43.71
N PRO A 16 -3.75 -5.34 -44.67
CA PRO A 16 -2.73 -6.39 -44.77
C PRO A 16 -1.86 -6.49 -43.52
N ALA A 17 -1.53 -5.35 -42.88
CA ALA A 17 -0.73 -5.33 -41.66
C ALA A 17 -1.50 -5.92 -40.46
N LEU A 18 -2.79 -5.58 -40.30
CA LEU A 18 -3.64 -6.19 -39.28
C LEU A 18 -3.77 -7.70 -39.48
N SER A 19 -4.00 -8.15 -40.72
CA SER A 19 -4.10 -9.57 -41.03
C SER A 19 -2.81 -10.32 -40.72
N ARG A 20 -1.64 -9.75 -41.00
CA ARG A 20 -0.33 -10.33 -40.63
C ARG A 20 -0.13 -10.39 -39.12
N ARG A 21 -0.51 -9.34 -38.37
CA ARG A 21 -0.41 -9.31 -36.90
C ARG A 21 -1.29 -10.38 -36.25
N ILE A 22 -2.52 -10.56 -36.74
CA ILE A 22 -3.42 -11.60 -36.23
C ILE A 22 -2.83 -12.99 -36.53
N ARG A 23 -2.34 -13.24 -37.75
CA ARG A 23 -1.70 -14.54 -38.07
C ARG A 23 -0.45 -14.80 -37.23
N ALA A 24 0.37 -13.78 -36.98
CA ALA A 24 1.54 -13.90 -36.10
C ALA A 24 1.11 -14.27 -34.68
N LEU A 25 0.07 -13.62 -34.15
CA LEU A 25 -0.51 -13.96 -32.85
C LEU A 25 -1.08 -15.38 -32.83
N GLU A 26 -1.84 -15.79 -33.85
CA GLU A 26 -2.35 -17.17 -33.98
C GLU A 26 -1.22 -18.19 -34.04
N SER A 27 -0.12 -17.86 -34.73
CA SER A 27 1.09 -18.69 -34.79
C SER A 27 1.78 -18.78 -33.43
N GLU A 28 1.91 -17.68 -32.69
CA GLU A 28 2.54 -17.62 -31.37
C GLU A 28 1.70 -18.35 -30.29
N LEU A 29 0.38 -18.19 -30.33
CA LEU A 29 -0.56 -18.92 -29.48
C LEU A 29 -0.72 -20.38 -29.90
N GLY A 30 -0.36 -20.68 -31.15
CA GLY A 30 -0.59 -21.94 -31.82
C GLY A 30 -2.06 -22.22 -32.16
N VAL A 31 -3.01 -21.33 -31.92
CA VAL A 31 -4.45 -21.56 -32.11
C VAL A 31 -5.05 -20.58 -33.10
N ALA A 32 -5.96 -21.04 -33.95
CA ALA A 32 -6.76 -20.16 -34.79
C ALA A 32 -7.77 -19.40 -33.91
N LEU A 33 -7.68 -18.07 -33.91
CA LEU A 33 -8.63 -17.19 -33.23
C LEU A 33 -9.80 -16.83 -34.16
N LEU A 34 -9.56 -16.89 -35.47
CA LEU A 34 -10.52 -16.54 -36.51
C LEU A 34 -10.74 -17.67 -37.50
N SER A 35 -12.01 -17.98 -37.79
CA SER A 35 -12.39 -18.77 -38.96
C SER A 35 -12.72 -17.85 -40.14
N ARG A 36 -12.16 -18.15 -41.31
CA ARG A 36 -12.33 -17.35 -42.54
C ARG A 36 -13.33 -18.07 -43.45
N HIS A 37 -14.33 -17.34 -43.93
CA HIS A 37 -15.33 -17.82 -44.89
C HIS A 37 -15.49 -16.79 -46.04
N PRO A 38 -16.07 -17.19 -47.19
CA PRO A 38 -16.27 -16.28 -48.33
C PRO A 38 -17.05 -15.00 -47.99
N LYS A 39 -17.94 -15.07 -46.98
CA LYS A 39 -18.79 -13.96 -46.53
C LYS A 39 -18.21 -13.16 -45.34
N GLY A 40 -16.99 -13.46 -44.86
CA GLY A 40 -16.35 -12.71 -43.78
C GLY A 40 -15.57 -13.56 -42.79
N VAL A 41 -15.39 -13.04 -41.57
CA VAL A 41 -14.59 -13.68 -40.52
C VAL A 41 -15.43 -13.91 -39.27
N ARG A 42 -15.30 -15.06 -38.62
CA ARG A 42 -15.94 -15.35 -37.33
C ARG A 42 -14.88 -15.68 -36.28
N LEU A 43 -15.20 -15.43 -35.01
CA LEU A 43 -14.35 -15.87 -33.90
C LEU A 43 -14.51 -17.39 -33.74
N THR A 44 -13.41 -18.09 -33.50
CA THR A 44 -13.44 -19.44 -32.93
C THR A 44 -13.82 -19.36 -31.45
N PRO A 45 -14.16 -20.47 -30.76
CA PRO A 45 -14.35 -20.45 -29.30
C PRO A 45 -13.13 -19.89 -28.55
N ALA A 46 -11.92 -20.30 -28.94
CA ALA A 46 -10.67 -19.74 -28.44
C ALA A 46 -10.54 -18.23 -28.75
N GLY A 47 -10.96 -17.82 -29.95
CA GLY A 47 -11.03 -16.42 -30.35
C GLY A 47 -12.01 -15.59 -29.51
N ALA A 48 -13.17 -16.14 -29.16
CA ALA A 48 -14.16 -15.48 -28.33
C ALA A 48 -13.65 -15.26 -26.91
N ALA A 49 -13.13 -16.31 -26.27
CA ALA A 49 -12.53 -16.22 -24.93
C ALA A 49 -11.35 -15.23 -24.91
N PHE A 50 -10.45 -15.32 -25.89
CA PHE A 50 -9.31 -14.41 -26.00
C PHE A 50 -9.75 -12.96 -26.22
N ALA A 51 -10.79 -12.72 -27.03
CA ALA A 51 -11.33 -11.39 -27.27
C ALA A 51 -11.95 -10.78 -26.01
N ASP A 52 -12.69 -11.56 -25.22
CA ASP A 52 -13.34 -11.09 -24.00
C ASP A 52 -12.31 -10.67 -22.95
N GLY A 53 -11.32 -11.52 -22.67
CA GLY A 53 -10.25 -11.16 -21.75
C GLY A 53 -9.37 -10.02 -22.29
N SER A 54 -9.16 -9.92 -23.61
CA SER A 54 -8.43 -8.80 -24.22
C SER A 54 -9.16 -7.47 -24.01
N ARG A 55 -10.50 -7.45 -24.08
CA ARG A 55 -11.29 -6.25 -23.77
C ARG A 55 -11.13 -5.84 -22.31
N GLN A 56 -11.10 -6.80 -21.38
CA GLN A 56 -10.88 -6.49 -19.97
C GLN A 56 -9.48 -5.92 -19.73
N LEU A 57 -8.45 -6.57 -20.28
CA LEU A 57 -7.07 -6.09 -20.18
C LEU A 57 -6.91 -4.67 -20.73
N LEU A 58 -7.54 -4.36 -21.86
CA LEU A 58 -7.51 -3.01 -22.44
C LEU A 58 -8.22 -1.97 -21.57
N ARG A 59 -9.32 -2.33 -20.91
CA ARG A 59 -9.99 -1.44 -19.94
C ARG A 59 -9.11 -1.18 -18.72
N ASP A 60 -8.48 -2.22 -18.18
CA ASP A 60 -7.60 -2.11 -17.01
C ASP A 60 -6.39 -1.24 -17.35
N LEU A 61 -5.79 -1.44 -18.54
CA LEU A 61 -4.70 -0.61 -19.03
C LEU A 61 -5.14 0.85 -19.24
N ALA A 62 -6.30 1.08 -19.86
CA ALA A 62 -6.80 2.44 -20.04
C ALA A 62 -7.00 3.16 -18.70
N GLY A 63 -7.54 2.47 -17.69
CA GLY A 63 -7.67 3.01 -16.33
C GLY A 63 -6.34 3.30 -15.65
N ALA A 64 -5.32 2.45 -15.86
CA ALA A 64 -3.96 2.70 -15.35
C ALA A 64 -3.31 3.92 -16.01
N LEU A 65 -3.49 4.09 -17.32
CA LEU A 65 -3.00 5.26 -18.05
C LEU A 65 -3.69 6.56 -17.60
N ASP A 66 -5.01 6.52 -17.40
CA ASP A 66 -5.79 7.66 -16.90
C ASP A 66 -5.36 8.07 -15.47
N ARG A 67 -5.08 7.10 -14.59
CA ARG A 67 -4.49 7.37 -13.27
C ARG A 67 -3.11 8.01 -13.36
N ALA A 68 -2.28 7.58 -14.30
CA ALA A 68 -0.95 8.16 -14.49
C ALA A 68 -1.04 9.60 -15.00
N ASP A 69 -1.95 9.87 -15.94
CA ASP A 69 -2.21 11.20 -16.49
C ASP A 69 -2.77 12.18 -15.44
N THR A 70 -3.82 11.78 -14.71
CA THR A 70 -4.40 12.58 -13.62
C THR A 70 -3.39 12.87 -12.50
N THR A 71 -2.48 11.92 -12.22
CA THR A 71 -1.36 12.13 -11.29
C THR A 71 -0.32 13.11 -11.85
N ALA A 72 0.01 13.04 -13.14
CA ALA A 72 0.91 13.99 -13.80
C ALA A 72 0.33 15.42 -13.83
N ALA A 73 -0.99 15.53 -13.97
CA ALA A 73 -1.72 16.79 -13.92
C ALA A 73 -1.89 17.36 -12.50
N GLY A 74 -1.48 16.63 -11.46
CA GLY A 74 -1.65 17.05 -10.06
C GLY A 74 -3.10 17.02 -9.57
N GLN A 75 -3.97 16.28 -10.27
CA GLN A 75 -5.39 16.09 -9.94
C GLN A 75 -5.61 14.94 -8.96
N ARG A 76 -4.56 14.14 -8.71
CA ARG A 76 -4.56 13.01 -7.79
C ARG A 76 -3.26 13.02 -6.98
N GLY A 77 -3.37 12.68 -5.70
CA GLY A 77 -2.21 12.48 -4.83
C GLY A 77 -2.44 12.91 -3.40
N ARG A 78 -1.41 12.77 -2.57
CA ARG A 78 -1.42 13.15 -1.16
C ARG A 78 -0.44 14.28 -0.92
N VAL A 79 -0.87 15.32 -0.19
CA VAL A 79 -0.04 16.45 0.24
C VAL A 79 -0.11 16.57 1.76
N VAL A 80 1.03 16.54 2.43
CA VAL A 80 1.13 16.76 3.88
C VAL A 80 1.40 18.23 4.15
N VAL A 81 0.50 18.88 4.88
CA VAL A 81 0.59 20.29 5.23
C VAL A 81 0.84 20.40 6.73
N ALA A 82 1.99 20.94 7.12
CA ALA A 82 2.27 21.28 8.51
C ALA A 82 1.63 22.64 8.83
N ALA A 83 0.67 22.70 9.75
CA ALA A 83 -0.04 23.93 10.07
C ALA A 83 0.18 24.29 11.54
N THR A 84 0.49 25.55 11.81
CA THR A 84 0.54 26.06 13.20
C THR A 84 -0.87 26.32 13.73
N ARG A 85 -1.00 26.41 15.05
CA ARG A 85 -2.29 26.61 15.72
C ARG A 85 -3.08 27.83 15.24
N PRO A 86 -2.50 29.00 14.96
CA PRO A 86 -3.23 30.11 14.36
C PRO A 86 -3.86 29.78 13.00
N ALA A 87 -3.15 29.06 12.12
CA ALA A 87 -3.68 28.65 10.81
C ALA A 87 -4.86 27.68 10.95
N VAL A 88 -4.72 26.70 11.85
CA VAL A 88 -5.77 25.70 12.13
C VAL A 88 -6.98 26.36 12.79
N ALA A 89 -6.76 27.24 13.78
CA ALA A 89 -7.84 27.90 14.51
C ALA A 89 -8.67 28.84 13.62
N ARG A 90 -8.05 29.43 12.58
CA ARG A 90 -8.77 30.20 11.56
C ARG A 90 -9.64 29.33 10.64
N GLY A 91 -9.33 28.04 10.51
CA GLY A 91 -10.01 27.12 9.58
C GLY A 91 -9.37 27.04 8.19
N PHE A 92 -8.25 27.72 7.94
CA PHE A 92 -7.64 27.81 6.60
C PHE A 92 -7.34 26.45 5.95
N PRO A 93 -6.73 25.45 6.63
CA PRO A 93 -6.51 24.14 6.02
C PRO A 93 -7.82 23.43 5.61
N THR A 94 -8.91 23.66 6.35
CA THR A 94 -10.23 23.09 6.07
C THR A 94 -10.85 23.76 4.85
N GLU A 95 -10.76 25.08 4.72
CA GLU A 95 -11.24 25.82 3.54
C GLU A 95 -10.46 25.42 2.25
N VAL A 96 -9.16 25.18 2.38
CA VAL A 96 -8.34 24.65 1.28
C VAL A 96 -8.78 23.24 0.90
N GLN A 97 -9.06 22.37 1.88
CA GLN A 97 -9.62 21.05 1.60
C GLN A 97 -10.98 21.13 0.91
N GLU A 98 -11.85 22.04 1.33
CA GLU A 98 -13.18 22.27 0.76
C GLU A 98 -13.13 22.72 -0.68
N SER A 99 -12.34 23.75 -0.97
CA SER A 99 -12.16 24.26 -2.33
C SER A 99 -11.51 23.26 -3.30
N LEU A 100 -10.81 22.23 -2.79
CA LEU A 100 -10.30 21.14 -3.61
C LEU A 100 -11.35 20.06 -3.90
N ARG A 101 -12.41 19.91 -3.11
CA ARG A 101 -13.39 18.81 -3.29
C ARG A 101 -14.06 18.86 -4.66
N ASP A 102 -14.36 20.06 -5.15
CA ASP A 102 -15.12 20.24 -6.39
C ASP A 102 -14.24 20.09 -7.63
N ASP A 103 -13.04 20.68 -7.62
CA ASP A 103 -12.12 20.71 -8.78
C ASP A 103 -11.10 19.56 -8.78
N HIS A 104 -10.77 19.00 -7.62
CA HIS A 104 -9.71 18.00 -7.40
C HIS A 104 -10.09 16.94 -6.34
N PRO A 105 -11.20 16.18 -6.53
CA PRO A 105 -11.73 15.26 -5.52
C PRO A 105 -10.77 14.12 -5.14
N GLU A 106 -9.77 13.83 -5.96
CA GLU A 106 -8.78 12.77 -5.73
C GLU A 106 -7.48 13.27 -5.05
N VAL A 107 -7.42 14.56 -4.70
CA VAL A 107 -6.32 15.14 -3.91
C VAL A 107 -6.65 15.06 -2.42
N THR A 108 -5.79 14.38 -1.67
CA THR A 108 -5.89 14.28 -0.21
C THR A 108 -4.89 15.22 0.46
N VAL A 109 -5.39 16.25 1.15
CA VAL A 109 -4.57 17.12 2.00
C VAL A 109 -4.58 16.58 3.43
N VAL A 110 -3.43 16.19 3.96
CA VAL A 110 -3.27 15.75 5.35
C VAL A 110 -2.66 16.87 6.16
N VAL A 111 -3.45 17.44 7.07
CA VAL A 111 -3.00 18.51 7.96
C VAL A 111 -2.36 17.90 9.20
N GLN A 112 -1.16 18.34 9.53
CA GLN A 112 -0.46 17.97 10.75
C GLN A 112 -0.19 19.21 11.58
N ASP A 113 -0.38 19.10 12.88
CA ASP A 113 -0.12 20.17 13.83
C ASP A 113 1.37 20.21 14.18
N TRP A 114 1.99 21.36 13.93
CA TRP A 114 3.41 21.59 14.18
C TRP A 114 3.61 22.99 14.78
N GLU A 115 4.56 23.11 15.69
CA GLU A 115 4.99 24.39 16.24
C GLU A 115 6.42 24.72 15.77
N PRO A 116 6.78 26.00 15.63
CA PRO A 116 8.17 26.40 15.41
C PRO A 116 9.12 25.90 16.52
N PRO A 117 10.40 25.57 16.19
CA PRO A 117 10.97 25.56 14.84
C PRO A 117 10.60 24.31 14.02
N GLY A 118 10.05 23.27 14.64
CA GLY A 118 9.85 21.95 14.03
C GLY A 118 8.95 21.94 12.79
N VAL A 119 8.08 22.94 12.63
CA VAL A 119 7.28 23.17 11.42
C VAL A 119 8.15 23.39 10.16
N TRP A 120 9.27 24.10 10.30
CA TRP A 120 10.18 24.37 9.18
C TRP A 120 11.06 23.16 8.87
N ASP A 121 11.57 22.50 9.91
CA ASP A 121 12.33 21.25 9.77
C ASP A 121 11.48 20.18 9.08
N ALA A 122 10.18 20.11 9.37
CA ALA A 122 9.29 19.18 8.70
C ALA A 122 9.25 19.41 7.19
N VAL A 123 9.27 20.66 6.72
CA VAL A 123 9.34 20.99 5.30
C VAL A 123 10.74 20.78 4.75
N ALA A 124 11.80 21.16 5.46
CA ALA A 124 13.18 20.96 5.01
C ALA A 124 13.50 19.46 4.80
N ASP A 125 13.12 18.61 5.75
CA ASP A 125 13.42 17.18 5.75
C ASP A 125 12.48 16.34 4.87
N GLY A 126 11.42 16.94 4.31
CA GLY A 126 10.43 16.20 3.52
C GLY A 126 9.37 15.45 4.32
N ARG A 127 9.27 15.66 5.64
CA ARG A 127 8.18 15.13 6.48
C ARG A 127 6.84 15.81 6.19
N ALA A 128 6.88 17.07 5.76
CA ALA A 128 5.77 17.84 5.23
C ALA A 128 6.12 18.37 3.82
N ASP A 129 5.10 18.58 2.99
CA ASP A 129 5.22 19.10 1.63
C ASP A 129 5.13 20.64 1.59
N ALA A 130 4.33 21.20 2.49
CA ALA A 130 4.21 22.63 2.71
C ALA A 130 3.94 22.89 4.20
N ALA A 131 4.19 24.12 4.64
CA ALA A 131 3.79 24.60 5.95
C ALA A 131 2.96 25.87 5.85
N VAL A 132 2.01 26.05 6.78
CA VAL A 132 1.29 27.31 7.01
C VAL A 132 1.61 27.77 8.42
N CYS A 133 2.42 28.82 8.55
CA CYS A 133 2.96 29.26 9.83
C CYS A 133 2.96 30.78 9.96
N MET A 134 3.04 31.25 11.21
CA MET A 134 3.42 32.64 11.48
C MET A 134 4.92 32.73 11.25
N GLU A 135 5.30 33.52 10.25
CA GLU A 135 6.70 33.82 9.94
C GLU A 135 7.59 32.58 9.65
N ASN A 136 8.78 32.84 9.11
CA ASN A 136 9.77 31.81 8.81
C ASN A 136 11.14 32.50 8.83
N PRO A 137 12.15 32.00 9.55
CA PRO A 137 13.51 32.43 9.34
C PRO A 137 13.88 32.27 7.86
N SER A 138 14.78 33.11 7.37
CA SER A 138 15.34 32.95 6.02
C SER A 138 16.20 31.69 5.96
N LEU A 139 15.55 30.52 5.84
CA LEU A 139 16.19 29.21 5.80
C LEU A 139 16.62 28.88 4.36
N PRO A 140 17.88 28.46 4.14
CA PRO A 140 18.35 28.04 2.81
C PRO A 140 17.48 26.92 2.23
N GLY A 141 17.08 27.07 0.96
CA GLY A 141 16.31 26.06 0.23
C GLY A 141 14.81 26.02 0.56
N LEU A 142 14.28 26.98 1.31
CA LEU A 142 12.84 27.17 1.51
C LEU A 142 12.37 28.47 0.85
N VAL A 143 11.19 28.43 0.26
CA VAL A 143 10.48 29.60 -0.28
C VAL A 143 9.28 29.88 0.61
N ALA A 144 9.05 31.15 0.92
CA ALA A 144 7.93 31.60 1.74
C ALA A 144 7.13 32.69 1.01
N GLU A 145 5.80 32.52 0.96
CA GLU A 145 4.88 33.49 0.38
C GLU A 145 3.88 33.96 1.45
N PRO A 146 3.68 35.28 1.61
CA PRO A 146 2.66 35.81 2.52
C PRO A 146 1.25 35.40 2.09
N LEU A 147 0.41 35.09 3.07
CA LEU A 147 -1.00 34.71 2.88
C LEU A 147 -1.94 35.82 3.37
N TRP A 148 -1.92 36.11 4.67
CA TRP A 148 -2.74 37.15 5.28
C TRP A 148 -2.05 37.78 6.49
N GLY A 149 -2.49 38.99 6.84
CA GLY A 149 -2.08 39.67 8.06
C GLY A 149 -2.83 39.15 9.27
N GLU A 150 -2.10 38.85 10.34
CA GLU A 150 -2.63 38.42 11.63
C GLU A 150 -2.27 39.48 12.69
N THR A 151 -3.06 39.58 13.77
CA THR A 151 -2.84 40.60 14.82
C THR A 151 -2.69 39.96 16.18
N LEU A 152 -1.64 40.32 16.91
CA LEU A 152 -1.45 39.98 18.32
C LEU A 152 -1.93 41.14 19.19
N ASP A 153 -3.15 41.00 19.71
CA ASP A 153 -3.83 41.95 20.60
C ASP A 153 -4.63 41.23 21.71
N ARG A 154 -4.32 39.95 21.94
CA ARG A 154 -4.97 39.10 22.94
C ARG A 154 -3.93 38.56 23.91
N ALA A 155 -4.26 38.54 25.19
CA ALA A 155 -3.49 37.85 26.22
C ALA A 155 -4.22 36.57 26.62
N ILE A 156 -3.46 35.51 26.90
CA ILE A 156 -3.97 34.37 27.66
C ILE A 156 -3.42 34.41 29.08
N VAL A 157 -4.31 34.20 30.04
CA VAL A 157 -4.04 34.15 31.49
C VAL A 157 -4.53 32.81 32.06
N PRO A 158 -4.09 32.38 33.26
CA PRO A 158 -4.66 31.20 33.91
C PRO A 158 -6.15 31.38 34.15
N ARG A 159 -6.96 30.32 33.98
CA ARG A 159 -8.43 30.41 34.07
C ARG A 159 -8.91 30.84 35.47
N ASP A 160 -8.17 30.50 36.51
CA ASP A 160 -8.50 30.82 37.89
C ASP A 160 -7.94 32.18 38.34
N HIS A 161 -7.27 32.91 37.44
CA HIS A 161 -6.74 34.23 37.74
C HIS A 161 -7.86 35.28 37.87
N PRO A 162 -7.79 36.25 38.80
CA PRO A 162 -8.85 37.28 38.95
C PRO A 162 -9.16 38.06 37.66
N LEU A 163 -8.16 38.27 36.80
CA LEU A 163 -8.37 38.94 35.50
C LEU A 163 -9.14 38.10 34.48
N ALA A 164 -9.26 36.78 34.67
CA ALA A 164 -9.98 35.88 33.76
C ALA A 164 -11.48 36.21 33.66
N ALA A 165 -12.05 36.89 34.66
CA ALA A 165 -13.43 37.36 34.64
C ALA A 165 -13.65 38.61 33.75
N ARG A 166 -12.58 39.22 33.24
CA ARG A 166 -12.67 40.41 32.39
C ARG A 166 -12.68 40.04 30.91
N SER A 167 -13.21 40.94 30.08
CA SER A 167 -13.11 40.82 28.61
C SER A 167 -11.96 41.64 28.03
N THR A 168 -11.54 42.70 28.73
CA THR A 168 -10.48 43.63 28.31
C THR A 168 -9.56 43.96 29.48
N VAL A 169 -8.29 44.19 29.20
CA VAL A 169 -7.25 44.47 30.20
C VAL A 169 -6.20 45.42 29.63
N SER A 170 -5.58 46.23 30.48
CA SER A 170 -4.38 47.02 30.15
C SER A 170 -3.10 46.24 30.46
N LEU A 171 -1.98 46.57 29.81
CA LEU A 171 -0.69 45.95 30.15
C LEU A 171 -0.29 46.15 31.62
N ARG A 172 -0.68 47.27 32.23
CA ARG A 172 -0.37 47.56 33.65
C ARG A 172 -1.07 46.59 34.59
N GLU A 173 -2.29 46.16 34.26
CA GLU A 173 -3.03 45.18 35.07
C GLU A 173 -2.44 43.78 34.97
N LEU A 174 -1.81 43.45 33.83
CA LEU A 174 -1.07 42.20 33.63
C LEU A 174 0.30 42.18 34.34
N ALA A 175 0.76 43.30 34.90
CA ALA A 175 2.05 43.39 35.62
C ALA A 175 2.15 42.45 36.83
N SER A 176 1.00 42.05 37.39
CA SER A 176 0.90 41.09 38.50
C SER A 176 1.36 39.68 38.14
N LEU A 177 1.43 39.35 36.85
CA LEU A 177 1.87 38.07 36.34
C LEU A 177 3.12 38.22 35.45
N PRO A 178 4.05 37.26 35.47
CA PRO A 178 5.14 37.24 34.52
C PRO A 178 4.66 37.10 33.07
N LEU A 179 5.29 37.79 32.12
CA LEU A 179 5.15 37.53 30.70
C LEU A 179 5.95 36.28 30.35
N VAL A 180 5.27 35.20 29.96
CA VAL A 180 5.88 33.94 29.54
C VAL A 180 6.30 34.04 28.08
N VAL A 181 7.60 33.88 27.83
CA VAL A 181 8.22 33.90 26.50
C VAL A 181 9.00 32.61 26.29
N SER A 182 8.91 32.02 25.11
CA SER A 182 9.70 30.83 24.76
C SER A 182 11.03 31.21 24.08
N ARG A 183 12.12 30.54 24.47
CA ARG A 183 13.51 30.89 24.13
C ARG A 183 14.00 30.38 22.77
N THR A 184 13.27 29.45 22.13
CA THR A 184 13.79 28.67 20.98
C THR A 184 13.06 28.87 19.65
N THR A 185 12.14 29.81 19.51
CA THR A 185 11.08 29.65 18.49
C THR A 185 10.79 30.80 17.56
N VAL A 186 11.61 31.84 17.47
CA VAL A 186 11.27 32.94 16.57
C VAL A 186 12.51 33.54 15.94
N ASP A 187 12.40 33.80 14.65
CA ASP A 187 13.25 34.74 13.92
C ASP A 187 13.39 36.05 14.74
N PRO A 188 14.61 36.54 15.02
CA PRO A 188 14.83 37.82 15.70
C PRO A 188 14.01 38.97 15.08
N ASP A 189 13.80 38.94 13.77
CA ASP A 189 13.04 39.95 13.03
C ASP A 189 11.54 39.93 13.35
N ALA A 190 11.05 38.83 13.93
CA ALA A 190 9.65 38.62 14.31
C ALA A 190 9.39 38.89 15.81
N ILE A 191 10.35 38.61 16.70
CA ILE A 191 10.24 39.02 18.12
C ILE A 191 10.45 40.52 18.28
N ALA A 192 11.37 41.13 17.53
CA ALA A 192 11.73 42.53 17.74
C ALA A 192 10.52 43.51 17.65
N PRO A 193 9.58 43.37 16.68
CA PRO A 193 8.37 44.19 16.64
C PRO A 193 7.43 43.97 17.83
N VAL A 194 7.27 42.72 18.28
CA VAL A 194 6.44 42.39 19.43
C VAL A 194 7.04 42.99 20.70
N ALA A 195 8.32 42.73 20.95
CA ALA A 195 9.05 43.23 22.12
C ALA A 195 9.06 44.77 22.15
N GLY A 196 9.40 45.41 21.03
CA GLY A 196 9.42 46.87 20.92
C GLY A 196 8.04 47.52 21.07
N THR A 197 6.96 46.85 20.67
CA THR A 197 5.59 47.36 20.87
C THR A 197 5.16 47.23 22.33
N LEU A 198 5.42 46.09 22.97
CA LEU A 198 5.14 45.90 24.40
C LEU A 198 5.96 46.88 25.27
N GLN A 199 7.23 47.13 24.92
CA GLN A 199 8.08 48.08 25.63
C GLN A 199 7.58 49.52 25.49
N ARG A 200 7.23 49.97 24.27
CA ARG A 200 6.66 51.32 24.04
C ARG A 200 5.31 51.52 24.74
N ALA A 201 4.52 50.46 24.88
CA ALA A 201 3.27 50.48 25.61
C ALA A 201 3.44 50.35 27.14
N GLY A 202 4.69 50.36 27.63
CA GLY A 202 5.01 50.44 29.05
C GLY A 202 4.90 49.11 29.80
N LEU A 203 5.20 47.97 29.17
CA LEU A 203 5.22 46.65 29.83
C LEU A 203 5.98 46.70 31.18
N GLN A 204 5.29 46.34 32.26
CA GLN A 204 5.86 46.26 33.62
C GLN A 204 5.99 44.81 34.13
N SER A 205 5.46 43.82 33.41
CA SER A 205 5.52 42.41 33.83
C SER A 205 6.96 41.89 33.84
N PRO A 206 7.38 41.11 34.86
CA PRO A 206 8.64 40.40 34.80
C PRO A 206 8.60 39.36 33.67
N VAL A 207 9.72 39.12 32.97
CA VAL A 207 9.76 38.16 31.86
C VAL A 207 10.18 36.79 32.37
N LEU A 208 9.33 35.78 32.19
CA LEU A 208 9.66 34.37 32.43
C LEU A 208 10.03 33.72 31.09
N MET A 209 11.33 33.51 30.89
CA MET A 209 11.86 32.87 29.70
C MET A 209 11.95 31.35 29.90
N LEU A 210 11.25 30.57 29.06
CA LEU A 210 11.24 29.10 29.14
C LEU A 210 11.99 28.47 27.96
N PRO A 211 12.75 27.38 28.18
CA PRO A 211 13.24 26.55 27.07
C PRO A 211 12.07 25.78 26.43
N GLY A 212 12.06 25.64 25.10
CA GLY A 212 11.07 24.82 24.39
C GLY A 212 10.23 25.58 23.36
N ASP A 213 9.02 25.11 23.09
CA ASP A 213 8.12 25.65 22.07
C ASP A 213 6.99 26.53 22.67
N LEU A 214 6.16 27.11 21.79
CA LEU A 214 4.98 27.89 22.22
C LEU A 214 3.99 27.04 23.06
N ARG A 215 3.94 25.72 22.84
CA ARG A 215 3.11 24.82 23.64
C ARG A 215 3.60 24.77 25.09
N GLY A 216 4.90 24.71 25.33
CA GLY A 216 5.48 24.81 26.66
C GLY A 216 5.11 26.11 27.38
N ALA A 217 5.15 27.23 26.66
CA ALA A 217 4.73 28.53 27.18
C ALA A 217 3.24 28.54 27.56
N HIS A 218 2.36 28.01 26.71
CA HIS A 218 0.93 27.90 26.99
C HIS A 218 0.62 27.03 28.22
N LEU A 219 1.34 25.91 28.40
CA LEU A 219 1.20 25.05 29.57
C LEU A 219 1.64 25.76 30.85
N ALA A 220 2.71 26.55 30.80
CA ALA A 220 3.14 27.35 31.94
C ALA A 220 2.11 28.41 32.32
N VAL A 221 1.48 29.07 31.34
CA VAL A 221 0.35 29.98 31.58
C VAL A 221 -0.82 29.25 32.24
N ALA A 222 -1.24 28.10 31.69
CA ALA A 222 -2.33 27.31 32.28
C ALA A 222 -2.02 26.87 33.73
N ALA A 223 -0.74 26.63 34.04
CA ALA A 223 -0.27 26.29 35.37
C ALA A 223 -0.10 27.49 36.32
N GLY A 224 -0.58 28.68 35.97
CA GLY A 224 -0.51 29.84 36.86
C GLY A 224 0.81 30.61 36.83
N ARG A 225 1.77 30.24 35.96
CA ARG A 225 3.13 30.80 36.00
C ARG A 225 3.29 32.15 35.32
N GLY A 226 2.23 32.66 34.68
CA GLY A 226 2.25 33.95 33.99
C GLY A 226 1.15 34.10 32.95
N TRP A 227 1.35 35.03 32.03
CA TRP A 227 0.49 35.29 30.87
C TRP A 227 1.32 35.33 29.59
N THR A 228 0.70 35.17 28.42
CA THR A 228 1.40 35.40 27.14
C THR A 228 0.50 36.07 26.11
N LEU A 229 1.12 36.73 25.12
CA LEU A 229 0.43 37.41 24.02
C LEU A 229 0.17 36.39 22.88
N VAL A 230 -1.04 36.38 22.35
CA VAL A 230 -1.46 35.48 21.27
C VAL A 230 -2.20 36.23 20.17
N SER A 231 -2.28 35.61 18.99
CA SER A 231 -3.03 36.16 17.86
C SER A 231 -4.55 36.07 18.04
N ARG A 232 -5.31 36.86 17.26
CA ARG A 232 -6.77 36.80 17.23
C ARG A 232 -7.29 35.42 16.87
N SER A 233 -6.71 34.77 15.86
CA SER A 233 -7.10 33.41 15.48
C SER A 233 -6.82 32.40 16.61
N ARG A 234 -5.64 32.48 17.26
CA ARG A 234 -5.31 31.59 18.38
C ARG A 234 -6.28 31.74 19.55
N ALA A 235 -6.73 32.97 19.82
CA ALA A 235 -7.68 33.32 20.86
C ALA A 235 -9.10 32.75 20.66
N GLN A 236 -9.47 32.32 19.45
CA GLN A 236 -10.77 31.68 19.21
C GLN A 236 -10.84 30.25 19.77
N SER A 237 -9.68 29.60 19.98
CA SER A 237 -9.60 28.24 20.51
C SER A 237 -8.52 28.11 21.59
N PRO A 238 -8.54 28.89 22.68
CA PRO A 238 -7.42 29.02 23.62
C PRO A 238 -7.04 27.69 24.29
N PRO A 239 -5.79 27.55 24.79
CA PRO A 239 -5.38 26.36 25.54
C PRO A 239 -6.31 26.08 26.72
N GLN A 240 -6.52 24.79 27.03
CA GLN A 240 -7.30 24.39 28.21
C GLN A 240 -6.67 24.97 29.49
N GLY A 241 -7.51 25.43 30.42
CA GLY A 241 -7.04 26.04 31.66
C GLY A 241 -6.60 27.50 31.51
N THR A 242 -6.88 28.14 30.38
CA THR A 242 -6.60 29.57 30.16
C THR A 242 -7.87 30.36 29.85
N ALA A 243 -7.83 31.67 30.09
CA ALA A 243 -8.84 32.65 29.70
C ALA A 243 -8.21 33.70 28.77
N VAL A 244 -9.00 34.22 27.83
CA VAL A 244 -8.56 35.17 26.80
C VAL A 244 -9.02 36.57 27.15
N LEU A 245 -8.10 37.55 27.08
CA LEU A 245 -8.36 38.96 27.34
C LEU A 245 -7.93 39.80 26.14
N ILE A 246 -8.70 40.85 25.80
CA ILE A 246 -8.27 41.87 24.84
C ILE A 246 -7.30 42.83 25.53
N VAL A 247 -6.09 43.01 24.99
CA VAL A 247 -5.11 43.95 25.56
C VAL A 247 -5.31 45.33 24.94
N LYS A 248 -5.72 46.30 25.76
CA LYS A 248 -5.94 47.69 25.32
C LYS A 248 -4.64 48.33 24.89
N GLY A 249 -4.68 49.05 23.77
CA GLY A 249 -3.54 49.81 23.25
C GLY A 249 -2.43 48.95 22.64
N ILE A 250 -2.64 47.64 22.49
CA ILE A 250 -1.70 46.72 21.84
C ILE A 250 -2.34 46.15 20.58
N ALA A 251 -1.63 46.29 19.46
CA ALA A 251 -1.91 45.59 18.21
C ALA A 251 -0.60 45.42 17.44
N VAL A 252 -0.04 44.21 17.44
CA VAL A 252 1.15 43.87 16.66
C VAL A 252 0.72 43.12 15.41
N ALA A 253 1.03 43.67 14.23
CA ALA A 253 0.78 42.99 12.96
C ALA A 253 1.88 41.96 12.69
N VAL A 254 1.48 40.72 12.39
CA VAL A 254 2.38 39.65 11.93
C VAL A 254 1.83 39.03 10.64
N GLY A 255 2.69 38.40 9.85
CA GLY A 255 2.30 37.78 8.59
C GLY A 255 2.16 36.26 8.70
N MET A 256 0.99 35.73 8.32
CA MET A 256 0.85 34.30 8.05
C MET A 256 1.44 34.00 6.67
N LYS A 257 2.26 32.96 6.57
CA LYS A 257 2.96 32.58 5.34
C LYS A 257 2.71 31.11 5.02
N VAL A 258 2.73 30.78 3.73
CA VAL A 258 2.93 29.40 3.25
C VAL A 258 4.40 29.20 2.90
N VAL A 259 4.97 28.09 3.34
CA VAL A 259 6.39 27.74 3.16
C VAL A 259 6.50 26.40 2.44
N TRP A 260 7.39 26.28 1.47
CA TRP A 260 7.67 25.04 0.76
C TRP A 260 9.15 24.97 0.34
N ARG A 261 9.59 23.82 -0.18
CA ARG A 261 10.97 23.65 -0.65
C ARG A 261 11.21 24.37 -1.97
N GLU A 262 12.37 25.01 -2.10
CA GLU A 262 12.83 25.59 -3.35
C GLU A 262 12.92 24.53 -4.45
N GLY A 263 12.45 24.88 -5.65
CA GLY A 263 12.46 23.98 -6.79
C GLY A 263 11.38 22.88 -6.77
N GLU A 264 10.32 23.00 -5.96
CA GLU A 264 9.21 22.03 -5.92
C GLU A 264 8.59 21.75 -7.30
N ARG A 265 8.65 20.48 -7.72
CA ARG A 265 8.21 20.02 -9.05
C ARG A 265 6.96 19.14 -9.02
N ARG A 266 6.55 18.64 -7.85
CA ARG A 266 5.45 17.68 -7.73
C ARG A 266 4.13 18.37 -8.06
N PRO A 267 3.42 17.94 -9.12
CA PRO A 267 2.22 18.63 -9.59
C PRO A 267 1.16 18.79 -8.50
N VAL A 268 0.88 17.73 -7.72
CA VAL A 268 -0.14 17.77 -6.66
C VAL A 268 0.19 18.77 -5.54
N VAL A 269 1.47 18.92 -5.17
CA VAL A 269 1.88 19.90 -4.16
C VAL A 269 1.67 21.31 -4.67
N ARG A 270 1.99 21.55 -5.95
CA ARG A 270 1.77 22.84 -6.61
C ARG A 270 0.29 23.17 -6.74
N THR A 271 -0.55 22.19 -7.08
CA THR A 271 -2.02 22.34 -7.08
C THR A 271 -2.52 22.81 -5.71
N VAL A 272 -2.06 22.16 -4.63
CA VAL A 272 -2.46 22.53 -3.26
C VAL A 272 -1.91 23.90 -2.86
N LEU A 273 -0.64 24.21 -3.14
CA LEU A 273 -0.05 25.54 -2.87
C LEU A 273 -0.79 26.64 -3.62
N GLN A 274 -1.15 26.41 -4.89
CA GLN A 274 -1.93 27.36 -5.66
C GLN A 274 -3.31 27.57 -5.03
N ARG A 275 -3.98 26.48 -4.63
CA ARG A 275 -5.28 26.60 -3.98
C ARG A 275 -5.19 27.36 -2.66
N MET A 276 -4.14 27.14 -1.86
CA MET A 276 -3.87 27.91 -0.65
C MET A 276 -3.79 29.41 -0.94
N LEU A 277 -3.09 29.82 -2.01
CA LEU A 277 -3.02 31.23 -2.39
C LEU A 277 -4.36 31.78 -2.87
N GLU A 278 -5.13 31.02 -3.64
CA GLU A 278 -6.45 31.43 -4.10
C GLU A 278 -7.43 31.63 -2.94
N VAL A 279 -7.45 30.70 -1.98
CA VAL A 279 -8.24 30.84 -0.75
C VAL A 279 -7.77 32.06 0.04
N ALA A 280 -6.46 32.24 0.23
CA ALA A 280 -5.93 33.38 0.98
C ALA A 280 -6.22 34.74 0.33
N ARG A 281 -6.36 34.82 -1.01
CA ARG A 281 -6.77 36.04 -1.72
C ARG A 281 -8.21 36.45 -1.46
N SER A 282 -9.06 35.51 -1.02
CA SER A 282 -10.45 35.81 -0.65
C SER A 282 -10.57 36.52 0.71
N TYR A 283 -9.49 36.53 1.52
CA TYR A 283 -9.51 37.18 2.83
C TYR A 283 -9.36 38.70 2.72
N PRO A 284 -10.12 39.49 3.51
CA PRO A 284 -10.00 40.95 3.52
C PRO A 284 -8.58 41.44 3.84
N GLU A 285 -7.90 40.75 4.76
CA GLU A 285 -6.54 41.02 5.23
C GLU A 285 -5.45 40.29 4.41
N THR A 286 -5.73 39.92 3.16
CA THR A 286 -4.77 39.20 2.32
C THR A 286 -3.46 39.98 2.12
N GLN A 287 -2.35 39.25 2.13
CA GLN A 287 -1.01 39.78 1.86
C GLN A 287 -0.35 39.04 0.69
N VAL A 288 -1.09 38.19 -0.03
CA VAL A 288 -0.58 37.45 -1.19
C VAL A 288 -0.08 38.43 -2.25
N ARG A 289 1.16 38.27 -2.72
CA ARG A 289 1.74 39.15 -3.73
C ARG A 289 1.07 38.95 -5.09
N ALA A 290 0.97 40.02 -5.88
CA ALA A 290 0.42 39.97 -7.24
C ALA A 290 1.22 39.00 -8.15
N ALA A 291 2.55 39.00 -8.00
CA ALA A 291 3.46 38.04 -8.61
C ALA A 291 4.01 37.10 -7.52
N ALA A 292 3.15 36.28 -6.93
CA ALA A 292 3.56 35.26 -5.96
C ALA A 292 4.69 34.40 -6.55
N ALA A 293 5.66 34.00 -5.73
CA ALA A 293 6.81 33.19 -6.14
C ALA A 293 6.45 31.74 -6.53
N LEU A 294 5.17 31.47 -6.80
CA LEU A 294 4.75 30.17 -7.31
C LEU A 294 5.23 30.00 -8.74
N PRO A 295 5.85 28.86 -9.05
CA PRO A 295 6.03 28.47 -10.43
C PRO A 295 4.64 28.27 -11.08
N PRO A 296 4.46 28.60 -12.37
CA PRO A 296 3.15 28.74 -13.03
C PRO A 296 2.29 27.48 -12.86
N PRO A 297 0.95 27.60 -12.88
CA PRO A 297 0.06 26.45 -12.76
C PRO A 297 0.51 25.35 -13.72
N PRO A 298 0.49 24.05 -13.32
CA PRO A 298 0.57 23.00 -14.33
C PRO A 298 -0.49 23.35 -15.39
N PRO A 299 -0.12 23.34 -16.69
CA PRO A 299 -1.05 23.76 -17.73
C PRO A 299 -2.36 23.04 -17.47
N ARG A 300 -3.46 23.80 -17.32
CA ARG A 300 -4.80 23.19 -17.25
C ARG A 300 -4.81 22.20 -18.41
N PRO A 301 -4.95 20.89 -18.18
CA PRO A 301 -4.92 19.96 -19.28
C PRO A 301 -6.02 20.39 -20.22
N GLY A 302 -5.65 21.00 -21.35
CA GLY A 302 -6.56 21.73 -22.19
C GLY A 302 -7.52 20.71 -22.76
N ARG A 303 -8.72 20.58 -22.16
CA ARG A 303 -9.57 19.39 -22.29
C ARG A 303 -8.69 18.16 -22.54
N ALA A 304 -7.94 17.70 -21.51
CA ALA A 304 -7.22 16.43 -21.59
C ALA A 304 -8.13 15.50 -22.38
N ARG A 305 -7.63 15.06 -23.53
CA ARG A 305 -8.32 14.17 -24.44
C ARG A 305 -8.54 12.93 -23.59
N ARG A 306 -9.66 12.90 -22.85
CA ARG A 306 -9.99 11.83 -21.90
C ARG A 306 -9.64 10.58 -22.68
N LEU A 307 -8.63 9.85 -22.23
CA LEU A 307 -8.34 8.56 -22.81
C LEU A 307 -9.67 7.83 -22.65
N SER A 308 -10.44 7.70 -23.73
CA SER A 308 -11.90 7.57 -23.71
C SER A 308 -12.30 6.14 -23.31
N GLY A 309 -11.75 5.64 -22.20
CA GLY A 309 -11.63 4.23 -21.88
C GLY A 309 -10.77 3.45 -22.89
N THR A 310 -9.99 4.13 -23.75
CA THR A 310 -9.23 3.48 -24.84
C THR A 310 -7.73 3.66 -24.69
N VAL A 311 -7.00 2.55 -24.78
CA VAL A 311 -5.53 2.52 -24.82
C VAL A 311 -5.04 3.17 -26.11
N PRO A 312 -4.08 4.12 -26.07
CA PRO A 312 -3.50 4.69 -27.27
C PRO A 312 -2.82 3.61 -28.13
N PRO A 313 -2.98 3.63 -29.47
CA PRO A 313 -2.46 2.57 -30.36
C PRO A 313 -0.93 2.43 -30.38
N GLY A 314 -0.19 3.38 -29.81
CA GLY A 314 1.26 3.32 -29.65
C GLY A 314 1.74 2.65 -28.34
N VAL A 315 0.83 2.31 -27.42
CA VAL A 315 1.19 1.65 -26.15
C VAL A 315 1.23 0.14 -26.35
N GLU A 316 2.38 -0.48 -26.04
CA GLU A 316 2.60 -1.92 -26.17
C GLU A 316 3.08 -2.54 -24.84
N LEU A 317 2.88 -3.85 -24.66
CA LEU A 317 3.33 -4.57 -23.45
C LEU A 317 4.85 -4.45 -23.20
N ARG A 318 5.66 -4.28 -24.26
CA ARG A 318 7.10 -4.03 -24.13
C ARG A 318 7.40 -2.73 -23.38
N HIS A 319 6.58 -1.69 -23.57
CA HIS A 319 6.74 -0.40 -22.89
C HIS A 319 6.45 -0.54 -21.39
N LEU A 320 5.44 -1.33 -21.03
CA LEU A 320 5.12 -1.63 -19.63
C LEU A 320 6.24 -2.45 -18.96
N ARG A 321 6.75 -3.50 -19.65
CA ARG A 321 7.91 -4.28 -19.19
C ARG A 321 9.16 -3.41 -18.99
N ALA A 322 9.41 -2.48 -19.91
CA ALA A 322 10.49 -1.50 -19.79
C ALA A 322 10.34 -0.65 -18.51
N LEU A 323 9.17 -0.06 -18.29
CA LEU A 323 8.90 0.79 -17.14
C LEU A 323 9.10 0.06 -15.80
N VAL A 324 8.48 -1.10 -15.61
CA VAL A 324 8.58 -1.86 -14.35
C VAL A 324 10.01 -2.37 -14.10
N THR A 325 10.75 -2.70 -15.15
CA THR A 325 12.15 -3.14 -15.00
C THR A 325 13.04 -1.98 -14.56
N VAL A 326 12.82 -0.79 -15.10
CA VAL A 326 13.54 0.42 -14.67
C VAL A 326 13.15 0.81 -13.25
N ALA A 327 11.87 0.67 -12.87
CA ALA A 327 11.41 0.88 -11.50
C ALA A 327 12.14 -0.01 -10.47
N ALA A 328 12.47 -1.24 -10.85
CA ALA A 328 13.18 -2.21 -10.01
C ALA A 328 14.71 -2.12 -10.11
N ALA A 329 15.26 -1.28 -10.99
CA ALA A 329 16.69 -1.12 -11.21
C ALA A 329 17.16 0.26 -10.74
N ARG A 330 18.45 0.40 -10.37
CA ARG A 330 18.99 1.72 -10.00
C ARG A 330 19.36 2.58 -11.21
N THR A 331 19.62 1.94 -12.36
CA THR A 331 19.99 2.62 -13.61
C THR A 331 19.32 1.98 -14.83
N ILE A 332 19.15 2.76 -15.90
CA ILE A 332 18.61 2.27 -17.18
C ILE A 332 19.52 1.18 -17.78
N GLY A 333 20.84 1.28 -17.60
CA GLY A 333 21.78 0.24 -18.05
C GLY A 333 21.53 -1.12 -17.39
N GLN A 334 21.31 -1.13 -16.07
CA GLN A 334 20.96 -2.36 -15.34
C GLN A 334 19.61 -2.93 -15.80
N ALA A 335 18.62 -2.07 -16.03
CA ALA A 335 17.32 -2.51 -16.54
C ALA A 335 17.43 -3.12 -17.95
N ALA A 336 18.25 -2.54 -18.83
CA ALA A 336 18.49 -3.05 -20.17
C ALA A 336 19.17 -4.42 -20.14
N ALA A 337 20.18 -4.59 -19.28
CA ALA A 337 20.84 -5.87 -19.06
C ALA A 337 19.86 -6.96 -18.57
N ARG A 338 18.96 -6.62 -17.63
CA ARG A 338 17.90 -7.53 -17.15
C ARG A 338 16.91 -7.95 -18.24
N LEU A 339 16.64 -7.07 -19.19
CA LEU A 339 15.77 -7.34 -20.33
C LEU A 339 16.50 -8.01 -21.51
N GLY A 340 17.82 -8.22 -21.41
CA GLY A 340 18.62 -8.78 -22.50
C GLY A 340 18.71 -7.87 -23.73
N ILE A 341 18.57 -6.55 -23.57
CA ILE A 341 18.60 -5.57 -24.67
C ILE A 341 19.66 -4.50 -24.43
N ARG A 342 20.05 -3.79 -25.49
CA ARG A 342 20.98 -2.66 -25.38
C ARG A 342 20.28 -1.43 -24.78
N GLN A 343 20.99 -0.69 -23.93
CA GLN A 343 20.48 0.51 -23.26
C GLN A 343 19.81 1.53 -24.21
N PRO A 344 20.35 1.86 -25.41
CA PRO A 344 19.67 2.77 -26.34
C PRO A 344 18.29 2.27 -26.78
N THR A 345 18.09 0.96 -26.88
CA THR A 345 16.79 0.36 -27.22
C THR A 345 15.77 0.56 -26.10
N LEU A 346 16.19 0.36 -24.84
CA LEU A 346 15.34 0.60 -23.68
C LEU A 346 14.97 2.08 -23.54
N SER A 347 15.95 2.98 -23.68
CA SER A 347 15.70 4.43 -23.65
C SER A 347 14.70 4.86 -24.71
N ARG A 348 14.79 4.32 -25.93
CA ARG A 348 13.84 4.59 -27.02
C ARG A 348 12.43 4.10 -26.66
N GLN A 349 12.28 2.89 -26.12
CA GLN A 349 10.98 2.35 -25.69
C GLN A 349 10.32 3.21 -24.60
N LEU A 350 11.08 3.71 -23.63
CA LEU A 350 10.56 4.59 -22.58
C LEU A 350 10.16 5.95 -23.16
N SER A 351 10.99 6.53 -24.03
CA SER A 351 10.68 7.80 -24.69
C SER A 351 9.47 7.71 -25.62
N GLU A 352 9.28 6.58 -26.32
CA GLU A 352 8.07 6.31 -27.11
C GLU A 352 6.82 6.25 -26.22
N LEU A 353 6.91 5.63 -25.04
CA LEU A 353 5.82 5.60 -24.07
C LEU A 353 5.48 7.00 -23.56
N GLU A 354 6.47 7.76 -23.10
CA GLU A 354 6.30 9.14 -22.61
C GLU A 354 5.68 10.04 -23.69
N HIS A 355 6.17 9.95 -24.94
CA HIS A 355 5.64 10.71 -26.06
C HIS A 355 4.20 10.33 -26.41
N THR A 356 3.89 9.03 -26.41
CA THR A 356 2.53 8.53 -26.72
C THR A 356 1.52 8.96 -25.66
N LEU A 357 1.92 9.01 -24.40
CA LEU A 357 1.06 9.42 -23.29
C LEU A 357 1.02 10.95 -23.12
N GLY A 358 2.02 11.68 -23.62
CA GLY A 358 2.17 13.11 -23.34
C GLY A 358 2.58 13.39 -21.89
N VAL A 359 3.10 12.38 -21.18
CA VAL A 359 3.42 12.42 -19.75
C VAL A 359 4.87 12.03 -19.53
N THR A 360 5.60 12.79 -18.72
CA THR A 360 6.93 12.42 -18.24
C THR A 360 6.82 11.36 -17.15
N LEU A 361 7.38 10.18 -17.39
CA LEU A 361 7.34 9.04 -16.46
C LEU A 361 8.68 8.90 -15.71
N LEU A 362 9.77 9.40 -16.26
CA LEU A 362 11.10 9.34 -15.64
C LEU A 362 11.79 10.70 -15.61
N GLU A 363 12.35 11.05 -14.45
CA GLU A 363 13.32 12.13 -14.31
C GLU A 363 14.74 11.56 -14.51
N ARG A 364 15.44 12.09 -15.51
CA ARG A 364 16.81 11.69 -15.83
C ARG A 364 17.78 12.66 -15.17
N SER A 365 18.76 12.12 -14.45
CA SER A 365 19.84 12.88 -13.81
C SER A 365 21.19 12.23 -14.11
N PRO A 366 22.32 12.94 -13.89
CA PRO A 366 23.66 12.35 -13.98
C PRO A 366 23.85 11.13 -13.05
N ARG A 367 23.05 11.02 -11.99
CA ARG A 367 23.10 9.93 -10.99
C ARG A 367 22.19 8.75 -11.32
N GLY A 368 21.41 8.80 -12.40
CA GLY A 368 20.49 7.73 -12.81
C GLY A 368 19.12 8.24 -13.24
N ALA A 369 18.15 7.33 -13.32
CA ALA A 369 16.76 7.64 -13.65
C ALA A 369 15.86 7.33 -12.45
N ALA A 370 15.02 8.30 -12.06
CA ALA A 370 14.01 8.14 -11.02
C ALA A 370 12.61 8.21 -11.65
N LEU A 371 11.63 7.51 -11.07
CA LEU A 371 10.25 7.62 -11.52
C LEU A 371 9.65 8.96 -11.10
N THR A 372 8.87 9.58 -11.97
CA THR A 372 7.92 10.63 -11.57
C THR A 372 6.77 10.01 -10.78
N ALA A 373 5.91 10.83 -10.17
CA ALA A 373 4.69 10.34 -9.52
C ALA A 373 3.79 9.55 -10.49
N ALA A 374 3.67 10.02 -11.74
CA ALA A 374 2.94 9.33 -12.80
C ALA A 374 3.62 8.01 -13.20
N GLY A 375 4.95 8.01 -13.33
CA GLY A 375 5.75 6.81 -13.57
C GLY A 375 5.58 5.76 -12.49
N ALA A 376 5.59 6.17 -11.22
CA ALA A 376 5.38 5.29 -10.07
C ALA A 376 3.95 4.72 -10.03
N SER A 377 2.93 5.52 -10.35
CA SER A 377 1.54 5.06 -10.44
C SER A 377 1.41 3.98 -11.52
N LEU A 378 1.88 4.24 -12.75
CA LEU A 378 1.77 3.28 -13.85
C LEU A 378 2.62 2.02 -13.61
N ALA A 379 3.82 2.17 -13.04
CA ALA A 379 4.68 1.05 -12.68
C ALA A 379 4.05 0.16 -11.60
N GLY A 380 3.27 0.75 -10.67
CA GLY A 380 2.55 0.02 -9.64
C GLY A 380 1.42 -0.86 -10.19
N ASP A 381 0.71 -0.39 -11.22
CA ASP A 381 -0.39 -1.13 -11.87
C ASP A 381 0.11 -2.18 -12.89
N THR A 382 1.31 -1.97 -13.43
CA THR A 382 1.89 -2.79 -14.51
C THR A 382 1.99 -4.29 -14.21
N PRO A 383 2.40 -4.76 -13.01
CA PRO A 383 2.50 -6.20 -12.71
C PRO A 383 1.18 -6.95 -12.93
N ASP A 384 0.06 -6.38 -12.50
CA ASP A 384 -1.26 -7.01 -12.65
C ASP A 384 -1.70 -7.07 -14.12
N LEU A 385 -1.39 -6.02 -14.89
CA LEU A 385 -1.63 -5.96 -16.34
C LEU A 385 -0.81 -7.01 -17.11
N LEU A 386 0.47 -7.16 -16.77
CA LEU A 386 1.33 -8.17 -17.39
C LEU A 386 0.88 -9.59 -17.02
N ALA A 387 0.47 -9.83 -15.78
CA ALA A 387 -0.10 -11.10 -15.35
C ALA A 387 -1.41 -11.41 -16.09
N ALA A 388 -2.27 -10.41 -16.30
CA ALA A 388 -3.51 -10.54 -17.08
C ALA A 388 -3.25 -10.89 -18.55
N ALA A 389 -2.26 -10.27 -19.18
CA ALA A 389 -1.85 -10.63 -20.54
C ALA A 389 -1.34 -12.08 -20.64
N GLN A 390 -0.59 -12.55 -19.65
CA GLN A 390 -0.11 -13.94 -19.63
C GLN A 390 -1.26 -14.95 -19.43
N ARG A 391 -2.30 -14.61 -18.65
CA ARG A 391 -3.49 -15.46 -18.50
C ARG A 391 -4.20 -15.67 -19.84
N LEU A 392 -4.42 -14.59 -20.58
CA LEU A 392 -5.05 -14.62 -21.89
C LEU A 392 -4.34 -15.59 -22.87
N VAL A 393 -3.01 -15.51 -22.91
CA VAL A 393 -2.19 -16.41 -23.74
C VAL A 393 -2.44 -17.87 -23.36
N ARG A 394 -2.39 -18.20 -22.06
CA ARG A 394 -2.58 -19.57 -21.58
C ARG A 394 -4.01 -20.08 -21.81
N GLU A 395 -5.03 -19.26 -21.59
CA GLU A 395 -6.43 -19.63 -21.83
C GLU A 395 -6.67 -19.96 -23.31
N ALA A 396 -6.15 -19.13 -24.23
CA ALA A 396 -6.21 -19.42 -25.66
C ALA A 396 -5.46 -20.71 -26.04
N THR A 397 -4.28 -20.96 -25.46
CA THR A 397 -3.54 -22.20 -25.70
C THR A 397 -4.24 -23.43 -25.13
N ARG A 398 -4.94 -23.32 -23.99
CA ARG A 398 -5.72 -24.43 -23.40
C ARG A 398 -6.94 -24.78 -24.25
N ALA A 399 -7.66 -23.78 -24.76
CA ALA A 399 -8.80 -23.98 -25.67
C ALA A 399 -8.42 -24.74 -26.95
N LYS A 400 -7.19 -24.55 -27.47
CA LYS A 400 -6.66 -25.29 -28.64
C LYS A 400 -6.68 -26.81 -28.48
N ARG A 401 -6.46 -27.31 -27.27
CA ARG A 401 -6.29 -28.75 -27.00
C ARG A 401 -7.63 -29.48 -26.81
N GLY A 402 -8.77 -28.79 -26.98
CA GLY A 402 -10.09 -29.34 -26.67
C GLY A 402 -10.34 -29.48 -25.16
N ILE A 403 -9.48 -28.88 -24.34
CA ILE A 403 -9.54 -28.97 -22.88
C ILE A 403 -10.42 -27.84 -22.35
N GLU A 404 -11.69 -27.85 -22.75
CA GLU A 404 -12.74 -27.10 -22.06
C GLU A 404 -13.03 -27.85 -20.76
N GLY A 405 -12.64 -27.30 -19.61
CA GLY A 405 -12.87 -27.94 -18.31
C GLY A 405 -11.63 -28.23 -17.46
N LEU A 406 -10.41 -27.90 -17.87
CA LEU A 406 -9.24 -28.19 -17.03
C LEU A 406 -9.07 -27.20 -15.86
N CYS A 407 -8.95 -27.76 -14.66
CA CYS A 407 -8.50 -27.08 -13.46
C CYS A 407 -7.17 -27.67 -12.97
N VAL A 408 -6.09 -26.87 -13.02
CA VAL A 408 -4.79 -27.29 -12.47
C VAL A 408 -4.71 -26.92 -11.00
N ILE A 409 -4.51 -27.90 -10.13
CA ILE A 409 -4.46 -27.72 -8.68
C ILE A 409 -3.04 -27.97 -8.19
N GLY A 410 -2.39 -26.93 -7.67
CA GLY A 410 -1.15 -27.09 -6.91
C GLY A 410 -1.47 -27.58 -5.49
N THR A 411 -0.84 -28.63 -5.01
CA THR A 411 -1.11 -29.18 -3.67
C THR A 411 0.18 -29.50 -2.92
N VAL A 412 0.13 -29.37 -1.60
CA VAL A 412 1.11 -29.99 -0.71
C VAL A 412 0.87 -31.49 -0.63
N ALA A 413 1.92 -32.30 -0.46
CA ALA A 413 1.80 -33.76 -0.28
C ALA A 413 1.70 -34.14 1.21
N THR A 414 0.49 -34.10 1.75
CA THR A 414 0.19 -34.53 3.12
C THR A 414 -1.02 -35.46 3.13
N GLY A 415 -1.15 -36.33 4.13
CA GLY A 415 -2.33 -37.20 4.24
C GLY A 415 -3.65 -36.42 4.29
N ALA A 416 -3.65 -35.25 4.93
CA ALA A 416 -4.81 -34.35 4.97
C ALA A 416 -5.19 -33.81 3.59
N SER A 417 -4.21 -33.31 2.81
CA SER A 417 -4.46 -32.79 1.47
C SER A 417 -4.87 -33.89 0.50
N SER A 418 -4.24 -35.06 0.55
CA SER A 418 -4.63 -36.22 -0.26
C SER A 418 -6.05 -36.69 0.05
N ALA A 419 -6.44 -36.78 1.32
CA ALA A 419 -7.79 -37.17 1.72
C ALA A 419 -8.85 -36.15 1.29
N LEU A 420 -8.53 -34.85 1.30
CA LEU A 420 -9.42 -33.81 0.80
C LEU A 420 -9.52 -33.87 -0.72
N LEU A 421 -8.39 -34.04 -1.42
CA LEU A 421 -8.35 -34.16 -2.87
C LEU A 421 -9.20 -35.33 -3.36
N LEU A 422 -9.10 -36.51 -2.73
CA LEU A 422 -9.94 -37.67 -3.08
C LEU A 422 -11.45 -37.34 -3.01
N ARG A 423 -11.89 -36.70 -1.92
CA ARG A 423 -13.29 -36.27 -1.77
C ARG A 423 -13.70 -35.24 -2.83
N VAL A 424 -12.79 -34.35 -3.20
CA VAL A 424 -13.04 -33.33 -4.22
C VAL A 424 -13.11 -33.98 -5.59
N THR A 425 -12.19 -34.89 -5.93
CA THR A 425 -12.17 -35.57 -7.21
C THR A 425 -13.41 -36.44 -7.41
N GLU A 426 -13.86 -37.16 -6.38
CA GLU A 426 -15.11 -37.93 -6.40
C GLU A 426 -16.34 -37.02 -6.65
N ARG A 427 -16.46 -35.93 -5.89
CA ARG A 427 -17.60 -35.00 -6.01
C ARG A 427 -17.62 -34.25 -7.33
N CYS A 428 -16.45 -33.85 -7.83
CA CYS A 428 -16.32 -33.22 -9.14
C CYS A 428 -16.64 -34.22 -10.25
N GLY A 429 -16.15 -35.46 -10.19
CA GLY A 429 -16.51 -36.50 -11.17
C GLY A 429 -18.01 -36.78 -11.26
N ALA A 430 -18.73 -36.68 -10.14
CA ALA A 430 -20.18 -36.86 -10.11
C ALA A 430 -20.99 -35.63 -10.59
N ARG A 431 -20.49 -34.40 -10.35
CA ARG A 431 -21.25 -33.15 -10.58
C ARG A 431 -20.81 -32.35 -11.80
N HIS A 432 -19.57 -32.57 -12.22
CA HIS A 432 -18.86 -31.84 -13.26
C HIS A 432 -17.95 -32.81 -14.05
N PRO A 433 -18.52 -33.87 -14.68
CA PRO A 433 -17.73 -34.86 -15.43
C PRO A 433 -16.96 -34.26 -16.62
N GLU A 434 -17.34 -33.07 -17.08
CA GLU A 434 -16.64 -32.28 -18.10
C GLU A 434 -15.34 -31.64 -17.60
N ILE A 435 -15.11 -31.57 -16.28
CA ILE A 435 -13.95 -30.91 -15.69
C ILE A 435 -12.82 -31.91 -15.48
N GLU A 436 -11.74 -31.77 -16.25
CA GLU A 436 -10.48 -32.45 -15.98
C GLU A 436 -9.73 -31.76 -14.84
N MET A 437 -9.17 -32.51 -13.89
CA MET A 437 -8.36 -31.95 -12.81
C MET A 437 -6.94 -32.48 -12.90
N LEU A 438 -5.96 -31.58 -13.04
CA LEU A 438 -4.54 -31.95 -12.98
C LEU A 438 -3.96 -31.54 -11.65
N ILE A 439 -3.45 -32.51 -10.89
CA ILE A 439 -2.84 -32.28 -9.59
C ILE A 439 -1.33 -32.15 -9.77
N LYS A 440 -0.77 -31.03 -9.32
CA LYS A 440 0.67 -30.79 -9.27
C LYS A 440 1.13 -30.70 -7.83
N GLU A 441 2.07 -31.54 -7.45
CA GLU A 441 2.73 -31.41 -6.15
C GLU A 441 3.64 -30.19 -6.15
N MET A 442 3.48 -29.31 -5.15
CA MET A 442 4.32 -28.12 -4.97
C MET A 442 4.19 -27.54 -3.56
N ALA A 443 5.26 -26.90 -3.10
CA ALA A 443 5.33 -26.35 -1.76
C ALA A 443 4.44 -25.10 -1.61
N THR A 444 3.93 -24.86 -0.39
CA THR A 444 3.07 -23.69 -0.10
C THR A 444 3.69 -22.34 -0.52
N PRO A 445 4.99 -22.07 -0.31
CA PRO A 445 5.60 -20.80 -0.75
C PRO A 445 5.56 -20.60 -2.27
N GLU A 446 5.65 -21.68 -3.05
CA GLU A 446 5.70 -21.66 -4.52
C GLU A 446 4.32 -21.43 -5.13
N GLN A 447 3.26 -21.97 -4.51
CA GLN A 447 1.89 -21.92 -5.02
C GLN A 447 1.41 -20.47 -5.29
N ARG A 448 1.85 -19.49 -4.51
CA ARG A 448 1.47 -18.09 -4.74
C ARG A 448 2.04 -17.55 -6.05
N ALA A 449 3.32 -17.79 -6.30
CA ALA A 449 3.97 -17.39 -7.54
C ALA A 449 3.35 -18.15 -8.73
N ALA A 450 3.12 -19.46 -8.58
CA ALA A 450 2.48 -20.30 -9.58
C ALA A 450 1.04 -19.86 -9.91
N LEU A 451 0.27 -19.35 -8.93
CA LEU A 451 -1.06 -18.77 -9.18
C LEU A 451 -0.98 -17.46 -9.94
N VAL A 452 -0.03 -16.59 -9.61
CA VAL A 452 0.22 -15.30 -10.29
C VAL A 452 0.67 -15.54 -11.73
N HIS A 453 1.59 -16.48 -11.93
CA HIS A 453 2.05 -16.95 -13.23
C HIS A 453 1.08 -17.92 -13.88
N ALA A 454 -0.07 -18.20 -13.28
CA ALA A 454 -1.10 -19.14 -13.72
C ALA A 454 -0.58 -20.50 -14.27
N ASP A 455 0.48 -21.00 -13.64
CA ASP A 455 0.98 -22.38 -13.78
C ASP A 455 0.05 -23.38 -13.06
N ILE A 456 -0.72 -22.87 -12.10
CA ILE A 456 -1.85 -23.50 -11.42
C ILE A 456 -3.05 -22.55 -11.38
N ASP A 457 -4.24 -23.11 -11.15
CA ASP A 457 -5.50 -22.39 -11.05
C ASP A 457 -6.01 -22.29 -9.60
N LEU A 458 -5.77 -23.33 -8.81
CA LEU A 458 -6.02 -23.36 -7.37
C LEU A 458 -4.79 -23.88 -6.63
N GLY A 459 -4.53 -23.34 -5.44
CA GLY A 459 -3.52 -23.87 -4.53
C GLY A 459 -4.18 -24.49 -3.30
N LEU A 460 -3.84 -25.73 -2.95
CA LEU A 460 -4.15 -26.33 -1.66
C LEU A 460 -2.90 -26.26 -0.79
N ALA A 461 -2.88 -25.26 0.08
CA ALA A 461 -1.72 -24.83 0.85
C ALA A 461 -1.91 -25.05 2.35
N HIS A 462 -0.80 -25.03 3.09
CA HIS A 462 -0.85 -25.00 4.56
C HIS A 462 -1.27 -23.62 5.07
N ALA A 463 -2.22 -23.60 6.00
CA ALA A 463 -2.67 -22.37 6.67
C ALA A 463 -1.72 -22.02 7.84
N PHE A 464 -0.59 -21.37 7.53
CA PHE A 464 0.41 -21.01 8.55
C PHE A 464 -0.11 -19.94 9.52
N PRO A 465 0.07 -20.11 10.84
CA PRO A 465 -0.35 -19.15 11.85
C PRO A 465 0.62 -17.97 11.88
N THR A 466 0.47 -16.98 10.99
CA THR A 466 1.33 -15.79 10.95
C THR A 466 0.62 -14.55 11.49
N THR A 467 1.35 -13.69 12.19
CA THR A 467 0.88 -12.38 12.67
C THR A 467 1.21 -11.32 11.62
N GLY A 468 0.45 -11.31 10.54
CA GLY A 468 0.53 -10.26 9.53
C GLY A 468 -0.79 -10.21 8.79
N ARG A 469 -1.45 -9.05 8.75
CA ARG A 469 -2.50 -8.80 7.76
C ARG A 469 -1.83 -8.99 6.40
N ALA A 470 -2.16 -10.07 5.70
CA ALA A 470 -1.82 -10.19 4.30
C ALA A 470 -2.31 -8.90 3.63
N ARG A 471 -1.39 -8.12 3.04
CA ARG A 471 -1.75 -7.02 2.16
C ARG A 471 -2.82 -7.53 1.20
N ALA A 472 -3.76 -6.68 0.83
CA ALA A 472 -4.81 -6.97 -0.14
C ALA A 472 -4.20 -7.27 -1.52
N GLY A 473 -3.58 -8.44 -1.69
CA GLY A 473 -2.92 -8.87 -2.91
C GLY A 473 -3.86 -9.60 -3.86
N ALA A 474 -3.33 -9.97 -5.03
CA ALA A 474 -4.04 -10.66 -6.11
C ALA A 474 -4.54 -12.09 -5.76
N ILE A 475 -4.25 -12.62 -4.56
CA ILE A 475 -4.61 -13.98 -4.13
C ILE A 475 -5.50 -13.93 -2.89
N VAL A 476 -6.62 -14.65 -2.94
CA VAL A 476 -7.54 -14.91 -1.83
C VAL A 476 -7.20 -16.25 -1.21
N ALA A 477 -7.13 -16.31 0.13
CA ALA A 477 -6.93 -17.54 0.89
C ALA A 477 -8.19 -17.84 1.71
N THR A 478 -8.75 -19.03 1.55
CA THR A 478 -9.93 -19.48 2.29
C THR A 478 -9.60 -20.75 3.04
N ARG A 479 -9.77 -20.78 4.36
CA ARG A 479 -9.54 -22.00 5.14
C ARG A 479 -10.55 -23.07 4.73
N VAL A 480 -10.05 -24.23 4.31
CA VAL A 480 -10.89 -25.38 3.89
C VAL A 480 -10.80 -26.53 4.88
N GLN A 481 -9.72 -26.67 5.64
CA GLN A 481 -9.63 -27.67 6.69
C GLN A 481 -8.88 -27.08 7.89
N ALA A 482 -9.42 -27.25 9.10
CA ALA A 482 -8.73 -26.89 10.32
C ALA A 482 -7.93 -28.08 10.85
N ASP A 483 -6.74 -27.81 11.37
CA ASP A 483 -5.92 -28.77 12.12
C ASP A 483 -5.10 -28.01 13.18
N ARG A 484 -4.27 -28.71 13.94
CA ARG A 484 -3.38 -28.11 14.94
C ARG A 484 -2.02 -28.79 14.92
N LEU A 485 -0.97 -28.03 15.18
CA LEU A 485 0.33 -28.57 15.55
C LEU A 485 0.34 -28.73 17.07
N ASP A 486 0.21 -29.96 17.56
CA ASP A 486 0.16 -30.25 19.00
C ASP A 486 0.80 -31.61 19.37
N THR A 487 1.38 -32.33 18.42
CA THR A 487 2.04 -33.62 18.65
C THR A 487 3.53 -33.57 18.31
N ALA A 488 4.30 -34.47 18.92
CA ALA A 488 5.62 -34.89 18.45
C ALA A 488 5.44 -36.15 17.59
N LEU A 489 5.98 -36.14 16.38
CA LEU A 489 6.18 -37.35 15.59
C LEU A 489 7.51 -37.97 15.99
N LEU A 490 7.44 -39.22 16.42
CA LEU A 490 8.56 -40.03 16.87
C LEU A 490 8.62 -41.34 16.06
N PRO A 491 9.79 -41.98 15.95
CA PRO A 491 9.88 -43.35 15.44
C PRO A 491 9.05 -44.29 16.32
N SER A 492 8.38 -45.28 15.74
CA SER A 492 7.56 -46.23 16.50
C SER A 492 8.36 -47.02 17.55
N SER A 493 9.66 -47.21 17.33
CA SER A 493 10.59 -47.87 18.25
C SER A 493 11.11 -46.96 19.37
N HIS A 494 10.84 -45.65 19.34
CA HIS A 494 11.41 -44.72 20.30
C HIS A 494 10.75 -44.87 21.69
N PRO A 495 11.49 -44.84 22.81
CA PRO A 495 10.92 -45.03 24.16
C PRO A 495 9.80 -44.03 24.53
N LEU A 496 9.87 -42.81 23.97
CA LEU A 496 8.83 -41.79 24.16
C LEU A 496 7.53 -42.05 23.36
N ALA A 497 7.54 -42.94 22.37
CA ALA A 497 6.36 -43.26 21.55
C ALA A 497 5.26 -43.98 22.35
N ALA A 498 5.61 -44.68 23.43
CA ALA A 498 4.65 -45.36 24.30
C ALA A 498 3.91 -44.42 25.28
N ARG A 499 4.25 -43.12 25.31
CA ARG A 499 3.65 -42.16 26.23
C ARG A 499 2.30 -41.69 25.71
N ARG A 500 1.32 -41.52 26.61
CA ARG A 500 0.02 -40.90 26.27
C ARG A 500 0.12 -39.39 26.02
N ARG A 501 1.09 -38.73 26.66
CA ARG A 501 1.35 -37.28 26.56
C ARG A 501 2.79 -37.02 27.00
N LEU A 502 3.48 -36.09 26.34
CA LEU A 502 4.88 -35.75 26.58
C LEU A 502 5.03 -34.37 27.22
N ASP A 503 5.95 -34.28 28.17
CA ASP A 503 6.57 -33.01 28.55
C ASP A 503 7.56 -32.62 27.45
N ALA A 504 7.45 -31.40 26.91
CA ALA A 504 8.30 -30.89 25.84
C ALA A 504 9.80 -31.00 26.19
N ARG A 505 10.18 -30.87 27.47
CA ARG A 505 11.57 -30.95 27.93
C ARG A 505 12.23 -32.31 27.68
N LYS A 506 11.44 -33.39 27.59
CA LYS A 506 11.93 -34.74 27.27
C LYS A 506 12.46 -34.85 25.84
N LEU A 507 12.14 -33.89 24.98
CA LEU A 507 12.56 -33.85 23.57
C LEU A 507 13.85 -33.02 23.35
N ALA A 508 14.40 -32.40 24.40
CA ALA A 508 15.57 -31.51 24.26
C ALA A 508 16.81 -32.23 23.71
N GLU A 509 17.02 -33.48 24.14
CA GLU A 509 18.17 -34.31 23.75
C GLU A 509 17.92 -35.14 22.48
N VAL A 510 16.71 -35.10 21.92
CA VAL A 510 16.39 -35.82 20.68
C VAL A 510 16.53 -34.85 19.51
N PRO A 511 17.30 -35.18 18.44
CA PRO A 511 17.47 -34.31 17.28
C PRO A 511 16.13 -33.87 16.70
N PHE A 512 15.96 -32.57 16.47
CA PHE A 512 14.75 -32.01 15.88
C PHE A 512 14.93 -31.82 14.38
N LEU A 513 14.16 -32.59 13.62
CA LEU A 513 14.16 -32.57 12.16
C LEU A 513 13.08 -31.60 11.67
N PHE A 514 13.48 -30.55 10.95
CA PHE A 514 12.53 -29.56 10.45
C PHE A 514 13.00 -28.92 9.15
N MET A 515 12.07 -28.24 8.48
CA MET A 515 12.33 -27.49 7.26
C MET A 515 13.22 -26.27 7.52
N ASP A 516 13.98 -25.87 6.50
CA ASP A 516 14.85 -24.70 6.58
C ASP A 516 14.07 -23.41 6.92
N ARG A 517 14.72 -22.51 7.66
CA ARG A 517 14.13 -21.23 8.06
C ARG A 517 13.65 -20.39 6.86
N SER A 518 14.33 -20.50 5.71
CA SER A 518 13.98 -19.79 4.48
C SER A 518 12.63 -20.19 3.92
N PHE A 519 12.15 -21.42 4.20
CA PHE A 519 10.86 -21.92 3.71
C PHE A 519 9.69 -21.07 4.19
N HIS A 520 9.68 -20.72 5.49
CA HIS A 520 8.69 -19.80 6.03
C HIS A 520 9.22 -19.10 7.31
N PRO A 521 9.94 -17.97 7.19
CA PRO A 521 10.63 -17.34 8.33
C PRO A 521 9.72 -16.97 9.50
N GLY A 522 8.52 -16.45 9.22
CA GLY A 522 7.56 -16.04 10.26
C GLY A 522 6.95 -17.21 11.05
N PHE A 523 6.68 -18.32 10.38
CA PHE A 523 6.19 -19.55 11.02
C PHE A 523 7.30 -20.21 11.84
N TYR A 524 8.52 -20.29 11.29
CA TYR A 524 9.70 -20.79 12.01
C TYR A 524 9.91 -20.03 13.32
N ALA A 525 9.92 -18.69 13.27
CA ALA A 525 10.07 -17.85 14.45
C ALA A 525 8.96 -18.08 15.49
N ARG A 526 7.71 -18.20 15.04
CA ARG A 526 6.57 -18.46 15.93
C ARG A 526 6.65 -19.84 16.59
N LEU A 527 7.00 -20.88 15.84
CA LEU A 527 7.13 -22.24 16.35
C LEU A 527 8.20 -22.29 17.45
N HIS A 528 9.39 -21.76 17.17
CA HIS A 528 10.49 -21.72 18.14
C HIS A 528 10.17 -20.84 19.36
N ALA A 529 9.42 -19.74 19.20
CA ALA A 529 8.98 -18.93 20.34
C ALA A 529 8.02 -19.70 21.28
N VAL A 530 7.16 -20.56 20.73
CA VAL A 530 6.26 -21.39 21.55
C VAL A 530 7.03 -22.50 22.25
N PHE A 531 7.93 -23.20 21.55
CA PHE A 531 8.84 -24.15 22.20
C PHE A 531 9.63 -23.49 23.33
N ALA A 532 10.07 -22.25 23.10
CA ALA A 532 10.85 -21.54 24.08
C ALA A 532 10.12 -21.30 25.40
N ARG A 533 8.81 -21.00 25.34
CA ARG A 533 7.93 -20.84 26.51
C ARG A 533 7.65 -22.15 27.23
N LEU A 534 7.76 -23.28 26.53
CA LEU A 534 7.62 -24.62 27.10
C LEU A 534 8.95 -25.17 27.66
N GLY A 535 10.00 -24.35 27.71
CA GLY A 535 11.31 -24.77 28.18
C GLY A 535 12.04 -25.71 27.21
N LEU A 536 11.60 -25.78 25.94
CA LEU A 536 12.23 -26.59 24.91
C LEU A 536 13.08 -25.71 23.98
N ARG A 537 14.36 -26.08 23.81
CA ARG A 537 15.24 -25.57 22.76
C ARG A 537 15.66 -26.77 21.92
N PRO A 538 14.99 -27.03 20.79
CA PRO A 538 15.28 -28.21 19.98
C PRO A 538 16.68 -28.13 19.38
N ARG A 539 17.43 -29.24 19.42
CA ARG A 539 18.72 -29.37 18.73
C ARG A 539 18.49 -29.59 17.23
N VAL A 540 18.78 -28.58 16.42
CA VAL A 540 18.66 -28.65 14.95
C VAL A 540 20.01 -29.08 14.38
N GLU A 541 20.09 -30.30 13.86
CA GLU A 541 21.35 -30.84 13.30
C GLU A 541 21.48 -30.63 11.78
N ALA A 542 20.35 -30.63 11.08
CA ALA A 542 20.27 -30.38 9.65
C ALA A 542 18.87 -29.86 9.27
N THR A 543 18.78 -29.19 8.12
CA THR A 543 17.52 -28.71 7.53
C THR A 543 17.21 -29.50 6.26
N TYR A 544 15.90 -29.67 5.97
CA TYR A 544 15.44 -30.56 4.90
C TYR A 544 14.37 -29.90 4.02
N ASP A 545 14.34 -30.33 2.76
CA ASP A 545 13.33 -29.91 1.78
C ASP A 545 12.08 -30.79 1.89
N GLY A 546 11.03 -30.22 2.50
CA GLY A 546 9.69 -30.82 2.55
C GLY A 546 9.40 -31.74 3.74
N LEU A 547 8.11 -31.86 4.08
CA LEU A 547 7.65 -32.64 5.24
C LEU A 547 7.77 -34.16 5.04
N SER A 548 7.63 -34.65 3.81
CA SER A 548 7.75 -36.09 3.48
C SER A 548 9.15 -36.62 3.80
N THR A 549 10.19 -35.89 3.40
CA THR A 549 11.59 -36.19 3.73
C THR A 549 11.80 -36.25 5.24
N VAL A 550 11.29 -35.25 5.97
CA VAL A 550 11.39 -35.19 7.43
C VAL A 550 10.69 -36.39 8.08
N TRP A 551 9.49 -36.77 7.65
CA TRP A 551 8.76 -37.91 8.21
C TRP A 551 9.47 -39.24 7.97
N THR A 552 10.06 -39.43 6.79
CA THR A 552 10.87 -40.61 6.47
C THR A 552 12.09 -40.72 7.40
N LEU A 553 12.79 -39.62 7.65
CA LEU A 553 13.95 -39.60 8.55
C LEU A 553 13.55 -39.83 10.01
N VAL A 554 12.41 -39.31 10.45
CA VAL A 554 11.83 -39.62 11.77
C VAL A 554 11.52 -41.12 11.87
N ALA A 555 10.87 -41.72 10.87
CA ALA A 555 10.57 -43.15 10.86
C ALA A 555 11.85 -44.02 10.94
N GLN A 556 12.96 -43.54 10.36
CA GLN A 556 14.28 -44.20 10.42
C GLN A 556 15.05 -43.98 11.73
N GLY A 557 14.46 -43.31 12.73
CA GLY A 557 15.14 -43.12 14.03
C GLY A 557 16.07 -41.92 14.09
N LYS A 558 16.10 -41.03 13.08
CA LYS A 558 17.07 -39.91 13.02
C LYS A 558 16.71 -38.72 13.92
N GLY A 559 15.53 -38.72 14.53
CA GLY A 559 15.10 -37.64 15.41
C GLY A 559 13.59 -37.59 15.55
N TRP A 560 13.08 -36.42 15.90
CA TRP A 560 11.64 -36.12 16.02
C TRP A 560 11.27 -34.87 15.23
N THR A 561 9.99 -34.72 14.89
CA THR A 561 9.46 -33.47 14.31
C THR A 561 8.10 -33.10 14.91
N VAL A 562 7.61 -31.90 14.63
CA VAL A 562 6.24 -31.52 15.01
C VAL A 562 5.23 -32.20 14.10
N GLY A 563 4.21 -32.80 14.71
CA GLY A 563 3.10 -33.44 14.04
C GLY A 563 1.81 -32.65 14.13
N PHE A 564 0.85 -33.06 13.31
CA PHE A 564 -0.51 -32.55 13.32
C PHE A 564 -1.38 -33.32 14.33
N HIS A 565 -2.48 -32.72 14.78
CA HIS A 565 -3.46 -33.38 15.63
C HIS A 565 -4.08 -34.58 14.90
N SER A 566 -4.34 -34.43 13.60
CA SER A 566 -4.86 -35.51 12.75
C SER A 566 -3.94 -36.74 12.66
N HIS A 567 -2.64 -36.60 12.95
CA HIS A 567 -1.71 -37.74 13.02
C HIS A 567 -1.96 -38.67 14.21
N LEU A 568 -2.73 -38.26 15.22
CA LEU A 568 -3.14 -39.17 16.30
C LEU A 568 -4.00 -40.33 15.78
N ALA A 569 -4.83 -40.07 14.77
CA ALA A 569 -5.65 -41.09 14.14
C ALA A 569 -4.90 -41.84 13.04
N ARG A 570 -4.06 -41.14 12.28
CA ARG A 570 -3.34 -41.67 11.12
C ARG A 570 -1.94 -41.05 11.02
N PRO A 571 -0.95 -41.55 11.78
CA PRO A 571 0.42 -41.05 11.68
C PRO A 571 1.09 -41.53 10.38
N PRO A 572 2.11 -40.82 9.88
CA PRO A 572 2.97 -41.32 8.80
C PRO A 572 3.54 -42.71 9.13
N ALA A 573 3.74 -43.55 8.11
CA ALA A 573 4.23 -44.91 8.29
C ALA A 573 5.56 -44.94 9.07
N GLY A 574 5.69 -45.87 10.01
CA GLY A 574 6.88 -46.00 10.86
C GLY A 574 6.99 -44.95 11.97
N THR A 575 6.01 -44.05 12.11
CA THR A 575 5.99 -43.01 13.16
C THR A 575 4.78 -43.16 14.08
N VAL A 576 4.89 -42.55 15.27
CA VAL A 576 3.80 -42.41 16.24
C VAL A 576 3.68 -40.93 16.60
N ALA A 577 2.45 -40.41 16.58
CA ALA A 577 2.15 -39.06 17.04
C ALA A 577 1.81 -39.08 18.54
N VAL A 578 2.56 -38.32 19.33
CA VAL A 578 2.34 -38.22 20.78
C VAL A 578 2.05 -36.76 21.17
N PRO A 579 0.94 -36.45 21.86
CA PRO A 579 0.61 -35.09 22.25
C PRO A 579 1.67 -34.44 23.14
N ILE A 580 2.02 -33.18 22.86
CA ILE A 580 2.95 -32.38 23.67
C ILE A 580 2.13 -31.53 24.65
N ALA A 581 2.42 -31.63 25.95
CA ALA A 581 1.75 -30.84 26.98
C ALA A 581 2.03 -29.34 26.81
N GLY A 582 0.97 -28.53 26.88
CA GLY A 582 1.06 -27.06 26.74
C GLY A 582 1.35 -26.54 25.33
N PHE A 583 1.58 -27.41 24.33
CA PHE A 583 1.86 -27.02 22.96
C PHE A 583 0.60 -27.09 22.10
N SER A 584 0.25 -25.98 21.44
CA SER A 584 -0.76 -26.01 20.39
C SER A 584 -0.67 -24.79 19.49
N LEU A 585 -0.58 -25.00 18.18
CA LEU A 585 -0.68 -23.94 17.18
C LEU A 585 -1.75 -24.27 16.15
N LEU A 586 -2.58 -23.30 15.81
CA LEU A 586 -3.59 -23.45 14.76
C LEU A 586 -2.91 -23.69 13.41
N PHE A 587 -3.38 -24.70 12.68
CA PHE A 587 -2.85 -25.10 11.39
C PHE A 587 -3.99 -25.59 10.49
N GLY A 588 -3.66 -26.35 9.44
CA GLY A 588 -4.61 -26.98 8.53
C GLY A 588 -4.36 -26.60 7.09
N LEU A 589 -5.41 -26.67 6.27
CA LEU A 589 -5.35 -26.39 4.84
C LEU A 589 -6.18 -25.16 4.48
N GLU A 590 -5.64 -24.35 3.58
CA GLU A 590 -6.33 -23.26 2.91
C GLU A 590 -6.32 -23.46 1.40
N LEU A 591 -7.42 -23.05 0.78
CA LEU A 591 -7.54 -22.94 -0.66
C LEU A 591 -7.13 -21.53 -1.07
N LEU A 592 -6.10 -21.46 -1.91
CA LEU A 592 -5.62 -20.26 -2.56
C LEU A 592 -6.26 -20.15 -3.94
N SER A 593 -6.84 -18.99 -4.23
CA SER A 593 -7.38 -18.67 -5.55
C SER A 593 -7.01 -17.25 -5.92
N ARG A 594 -7.01 -16.94 -7.22
CA ARG A 594 -6.86 -15.54 -7.67
C ARG A 594 -8.07 -14.71 -7.25
N ARG A 595 -7.83 -13.44 -6.94
CA ARG A 595 -8.89 -12.45 -6.73
C ARG A 595 -9.53 -12.12 -8.08
N GLY A 596 -10.86 -12.16 -8.15
CA GLY A 596 -11.59 -11.93 -9.40
C GLY A 596 -11.54 -13.10 -10.39
N GLU A 597 -11.23 -14.31 -9.92
CA GLU A 597 -11.32 -15.52 -10.74
C GLU A 597 -12.71 -15.65 -11.38
N SER A 598 -12.75 -15.89 -12.69
CA SER A 598 -13.97 -15.94 -13.50
C SER A 598 -14.10 -17.23 -14.30
N SER A 599 -13.09 -18.09 -14.30
CA SER A 599 -13.10 -19.36 -15.02
C SER A 599 -14.15 -20.32 -14.42
N PRO A 600 -15.20 -20.70 -15.17
CA PRO A 600 -16.23 -21.60 -14.68
C PRO A 600 -15.71 -22.92 -14.08
N PRO A 601 -14.76 -23.66 -14.69
CA PRO A 601 -14.25 -24.89 -14.10
C PRO A 601 -13.51 -24.64 -12.79
N VAL A 602 -12.74 -23.56 -12.69
CA VAL A 602 -12.02 -23.19 -11.47
C VAL A 602 -12.98 -22.84 -10.34
N LEU A 603 -14.03 -22.07 -10.64
CA LEU A 603 -15.05 -21.70 -9.67
C LEU A 603 -15.87 -22.91 -9.18
N ALA A 604 -16.20 -23.84 -10.09
CA ALA A 604 -16.87 -25.09 -9.74
C ALA A 604 -16.03 -25.94 -8.79
N VAL A 605 -14.76 -26.19 -9.13
CA VAL A 605 -13.83 -26.96 -8.29
C VAL A 605 -13.59 -26.24 -6.94
N ALA A 606 -13.41 -24.92 -6.93
CA ALA A 606 -13.24 -24.15 -5.70
C ALA A 606 -14.49 -24.21 -4.78
N LYS A 607 -15.69 -24.30 -5.35
CA LYS A 607 -16.92 -24.55 -4.59
C LYS A 607 -16.91 -25.93 -3.96
N VAL A 608 -16.55 -26.98 -4.71
CA VAL A 608 -16.47 -28.35 -4.20
C VAL A 608 -15.42 -28.47 -3.08
N PHE A 609 -14.26 -27.81 -3.19
CA PHE A 609 -13.27 -27.74 -2.11
C PHE A 609 -13.85 -27.19 -0.80
N ARG A 610 -14.61 -26.08 -0.88
CA ARG A 610 -15.23 -25.46 0.30
C ARG A 610 -16.27 -26.38 0.95
N GLU A 611 -17.04 -27.11 0.15
CA GLU A 611 -18.03 -28.08 0.64
C GLU A 611 -17.39 -29.37 1.18
N ALA A 612 -16.26 -29.81 0.62
CA ALA A 612 -15.57 -31.05 1.02
C ALA A 612 -14.67 -30.88 2.26
N GLY A 613 -14.34 -29.63 2.57
CA GLY A 613 -13.58 -29.22 3.74
C GLY A 613 -14.39 -29.10 5.03
N GLN A 614 -15.72 -28.97 4.94
CA GLN A 614 -16.60 -28.94 6.10
C GLN A 614 -16.71 -30.35 6.72
N PRO A 615 -16.64 -30.49 8.06
CA PRO A 615 -16.81 -31.79 8.72
C PRO A 615 -18.20 -32.35 8.39
N ARG A 616 -18.28 -33.64 8.01
CA ARG A 616 -19.57 -34.34 7.86
C ARG A 616 -20.35 -34.15 9.17
N ARG A 617 -21.54 -33.55 9.12
CA ARG A 617 -22.53 -33.75 10.18
C ARG A 617 -22.74 -35.26 10.26
N GLN A 618 -22.33 -35.88 11.37
CA GLN A 618 -22.67 -37.27 11.62
C GLN A 618 -24.20 -37.34 11.68
N THR A 619 -24.82 -37.88 10.63
CA THR A 619 -26.19 -38.37 10.71
C THR A 619 -26.17 -39.58 11.64
N THR A 620 -26.58 -39.36 12.88
CA THR A 620 -26.89 -40.43 13.83
C THR A 620 -27.91 -41.36 13.17
N PRO A 621 -27.71 -42.69 13.14
CA PRO A 621 -28.76 -43.59 12.67
C PRO A 621 -29.93 -43.44 13.63
N ARG A 622 -31.13 -43.14 13.11
CA ARG A 622 -32.37 -43.30 13.87
C ARG A 622 -32.42 -44.74 14.35
N ARG A 623 -32.35 -44.96 15.66
CA ARG A 623 -32.69 -46.25 16.28
C ARG A 623 -34.13 -46.56 15.87
N ALA A 624 -34.32 -47.70 15.22
CA ALA A 624 -35.61 -48.36 15.09
C ALA A 624 -35.98 -48.99 16.44
#